data_AF-A0A9E0JK54-F1
#
_entry.id   AF-A0A9E0JK54-F1
#
_cell.length_a   1.000
_cell.length_b   1.000
_cell.length_c   1.000
_cell.angle_alpha   90.00
_cell.angle_beta   90.00
_cell.angle_gamma   90.00
#
_symmetry.space_group_name_H-M   'P 1'
#
loop_
_entity.id
_entity.type
_entity.pdbx_description
1 polymer ?
#
loop_
_entity_poly.entity_id
_entity_poly.type
_entity_poly.pdbx_seq_one_letter_code
_entity_poly.pdbx_strand_id
1 'polypeptide(L)'
;MKLSKDSFDFGRISNGGVYESSIEILDGVDDIHYVTGTCGCTEVSLKGDKISVKFTPERSVGVLNKGETKFKPVFVNIYLDANEPEFIRDSKGVRIPNGNKNKIVVPINYLAVGK
;
A
#
# COMPACT_ATOMS: atom_id res chain seq x y z
N MET A 1 13.66 2.44 10.19
CA MET A 1 13.33 1.43 9.17
C MET A 1 13.98 1.73 7.84
N LYS A 2 14.54 0.69 7.20
CA LYS A 2 15.13 0.73 5.86
C LYS A 2 14.50 -0.35 4.99
N LEU A 3 14.05 0.03 3.79
CA LEU A 3 13.50 -0.89 2.79
C LEU A 3 14.50 -1.12 1.66
N SER A 4 14.44 -2.28 1.02
CA SER A 4 15.24 -2.61 -0.17
C SER A 4 14.86 -1.79 -1.41
N LYS A 5 13.63 -1.26 -1.45
CA LYS A 5 13.09 -0.40 -2.50
C LYS A 5 12.13 0.62 -1.89
N ASP A 6 11.91 1.72 -2.58
CA ASP A 6 10.99 2.79 -2.18
C ASP A 6 9.57 2.62 -2.74
N SER A 7 9.36 1.66 -3.65
CA SER A 7 8.11 1.50 -4.39
C SER A 7 7.91 0.07 -4.91
N PHE A 8 6.65 -0.28 -5.15
CA PHE A 8 6.28 -1.47 -5.95
C PHE A 8 6.05 -1.02 -7.39
N ASP A 9 7.01 -1.27 -8.27
CA ASP A 9 6.90 -0.88 -9.67
C ASP A 9 6.45 -2.06 -10.56
N PHE A 10 5.30 -1.89 -11.19
CA PHE A 10 4.75 -2.81 -12.18
C PHE A 10 4.86 -2.28 -13.61
N GLY A 11 5.21 -1.00 -13.81
CA GLY A 11 5.27 -0.38 -15.12
C GLY A 11 3.92 -0.40 -15.85
N ARG A 12 3.93 -0.70 -17.14
CA ARG A 12 2.71 -0.78 -17.96
C ARG A 12 2.12 -2.17 -17.89
N ILE A 13 0.90 -2.28 -17.34
CA ILE A 13 0.22 -3.56 -17.10
C ILE A 13 -1.18 -3.57 -17.71
N SER A 14 -1.70 -4.75 -18.06
CA SER A 14 -3.09 -4.82 -18.50
C SER A 14 -4.06 -4.61 -17.35
N ASN A 15 -5.18 -3.96 -17.65
CA ASN A 15 -6.24 -3.68 -16.70
C ASN A 15 -6.81 -4.99 -16.09
N GLY A 16 -7.00 -6.03 -16.91
CA GLY A 16 -7.30 -7.38 -16.41
C GLY A 16 -6.04 -8.10 -15.95
N GLY A 17 -6.02 -8.55 -14.69
CA GLY A 17 -4.94 -9.35 -14.11
C GLY A 17 -4.71 -9.10 -12.62
N VAL A 18 -3.94 -9.99 -11.99
CA VAL A 18 -3.39 -9.82 -10.65
C VAL A 18 -1.87 -9.80 -10.76
N TYR A 19 -1.25 -8.76 -10.22
CA TYR A 19 0.19 -8.53 -10.31
C TYR A 19 0.81 -8.61 -8.93
N GLU A 20 1.88 -9.40 -8.79
CA GLU A 20 2.51 -9.65 -7.51
C GLU A 20 3.91 -9.05 -7.46
N SER A 21 4.27 -8.46 -6.33
CA SER A 21 5.60 -7.91 -6.09
C SER A 21 5.92 -7.97 -4.60
N SER A 22 7.17 -7.72 -4.25
CA SER A 22 7.63 -7.75 -2.86
C SER A 22 8.80 -6.81 -2.61
N ILE A 23 8.89 -6.34 -1.37
CA ILE A 23 9.98 -5.53 -0.82
C ILE A 23 10.50 -6.22 0.43
N GLU A 24 11.81 -6.30 0.56
CA GLU A 24 12.51 -6.73 1.77
C GLU A 24 12.73 -5.53 2.71
N ILE A 25 12.60 -5.78 4.01
CA ILE A 25 12.89 -4.88 5.12
C ILE A 25 14.33 -5.17 5.55
N LEU A 26 15.22 -4.22 5.28
CA LEU A 26 16.65 -4.37 5.57
C LEU A 26 16.99 -4.01 7.02
N ASP A 27 16.13 -3.22 7.67
CA ASP A 27 16.29 -2.78 9.06
C ASP A 27 14.96 -2.27 9.64
N GLY A 28 14.72 -2.50 10.93
CA GLY A 28 13.53 -2.03 11.67
C GLY A 28 12.27 -2.88 11.53
N VAL A 29 12.38 -4.20 11.29
CA VAL A 29 11.21 -5.10 11.20
C VAL A 29 10.38 -5.12 12.49
N ASP A 30 11.04 -5.04 13.65
CA ASP A 30 10.39 -5.06 14.97
C ASP A 30 9.60 -3.77 15.26
N ASP A 31 9.81 -2.71 14.49
CA ASP A 31 9.07 -1.45 14.61
C ASP A 31 7.66 -1.55 13.99
N ILE A 32 7.37 -2.61 13.21
CA ILE A 32 6.12 -2.74 12.45
C ILE A 32 4.98 -3.18 13.36
N HIS A 33 3.89 -2.41 13.32
CA HIS A 33 2.61 -2.83 13.88
C HIS A 33 1.79 -3.64 12.88
N TYR A 34 1.51 -3.09 11.70
CA TYR A 34 0.82 -3.79 10.61
C TYR A 34 1.05 -3.11 9.26
N VAL A 35 0.70 -3.83 8.19
CA VAL A 35 0.76 -3.34 6.81
C VAL A 35 -0.63 -3.41 6.16
N THR A 36 -0.95 -2.45 5.30
CA THR A 36 -2.25 -2.44 4.60
C THR A 36 -2.19 -1.63 3.30
N GLY A 37 -3.02 -2.01 2.32
CA GLY A 37 -3.22 -1.24 1.10
C GLY A 37 -4.21 -0.08 1.30
N THR A 38 -4.13 0.96 0.48
CA THR A 38 -5.08 2.10 0.55
C THR A 38 -6.47 1.81 -0.04
N CYS A 39 -6.65 0.66 -0.69
CA CYS A 39 -7.88 0.26 -1.38
C CYS A 39 -8.04 -1.26 -1.30
N GLY A 40 -9.25 -1.78 -1.55
CA GLY A 40 -9.49 -3.21 -1.80
C GLY A 40 -8.90 -3.72 -3.13
N CYS A 41 -8.15 -2.87 -3.85
CA CYS A 41 -7.42 -3.20 -5.07
C CYS A 41 -6.00 -3.74 -4.79
N THR A 42 -5.56 -3.71 -3.53
CA THR A 42 -4.25 -4.22 -3.10
C THR A 42 -4.41 -5.12 -1.89
N GLU A 43 -3.98 -6.37 -2.02
CA GLU A 43 -3.79 -7.27 -0.89
C GLU A 43 -2.33 -7.18 -0.43
N VAL A 44 -2.09 -7.08 0.87
CA VAL A 44 -0.75 -6.92 1.45
C VAL A 44 -0.54 -7.98 2.53
N SER A 45 0.65 -8.56 2.57
CA SER A 45 1.05 -9.52 3.60
C SER A 45 2.46 -9.21 4.09
N LEU A 46 2.69 -9.43 5.39
CA LEU A 46 3.99 -9.36 6.02
C LEU A 46 4.37 -10.77 6.48
N LYS A 47 5.53 -11.27 6.05
CA LYS A 47 6.08 -12.56 6.48
C LYS A 47 7.57 -12.39 6.77
N GLY A 48 7.92 -12.40 8.06
CA GLY A 48 9.28 -12.08 8.50
C GLY A 48 9.66 -10.66 8.05
N ASP A 49 10.78 -10.55 7.36
CA ASP A 49 11.34 -9.32 6.80
C ASP A 49 10.79 -8.97 5.41
N LYS A 50 9.76 -9.66 4.93
CA LYS A 50 9.24 -9.47 3.56
C LYS A 50 7.80 -8.95 3.54
N ILE A 51 7.59 -7.84 2.84
CA ILE A 51 6.27 -7.30 2.50
C ILE A 51 5.93 -7.72 1.07
N SER A 52 4.83 -8.44 0.89
CA SER A 52 4.36 -8.89 -0.42
C SER A 52 3.01 -8.27 -0.75
N VAL A 53 2.82 -7.91 -2.03
CA VAL A 53 1.58 -7.30 -2.53
C VAL A 53 1.00 -8.12 -3.66
N LYS A 54 -0.33 -8.16 -3.74
CA LYS A 54 -1.09 -8.55 -4.93
C LYS A 54 -1.97 -7.38 -5.35
N PHE A 55 -1.77 -6.87 -6.56
CA PHE A 55 -2.43 -5.67 -7.07
C PHE A 55 -3.32 -6.00 -8.26
N THR A 56 -4.57 -5.54 -8.21
CA THR A 56 -5.58 -5.71 -9.26
C THR A 56 -5.97 -4.34 -9.83
N PRO A 57 -5.37 -3.88 -10.95
CA PRO A 57 -5.57 -2.52 -11.45
C PRO A 57 -7.02 -2.21 -11.82
N GLU A 58 -7.79 -3.17 -12.35
CA GLU A 58 -9.21 -3.02 -12.65
C GLU A 58 -10.02 -2.53 -11.42
N ARG A 59 -9.71 -3.04 -10.22
CA ARG A 59 -10.37 -2.61 -8.97
C ARG A 59 -10.01 -1.18 -8.56
N SER A 60 -8.92 -0.62 -9.10
CA SER A 60 -8.47 0.75 -8.85
C SER A 60 -9.09 1.74 -9.83
N VAL A 61 -9.02 1.42 -11.13
CA VAL A 61 -9.32 2.36 -12.22
C VAL A 61 -10.60 2.06 -12.99
N GLY A 62 -11.24 0.92 -12.72
CA GLY A 62 -12.36 0.37 -13.49
C GLY A 62 -11.88 -0.44 -14.71
N VAL A 63 -12.82 -1.10 -15.39
CA VAL A 63 -12.58 -1.76 -16.69
C VAL A 63 -12.19 -0.72 -17.74
N LEU A 64 -11.21 -1.05 -18.57
CA LEU A 64 -10.74 -0.17 -19.66
C LEU A 64 -10.96 -0.83 -21.03
N ASN A 65 -11.43 -0.02 -22.00
CA ASN A 65 -11.53 -0.44 -23.39
C ASN A 65 -10.15 -0.52 -24.06
N LYS A 66 -10.06 -1.29 -25.15
CA LYS A 66 -8.82 -1.42 -25.93
C LYS A 66 -8.24 -0.06 -26.31
N GLY A 67 -6.98 0.17 -25.93
CA GLY A 67 -6.25 1.41 -26.21
C GLY A 67 -6.43 2.51 -25.17
N GLU A 68 -7.37 2.36 -24.22
CA GLU A 68 -7.44 3.26 -23.07
C GLU A 68 -6.27 3.02 -22.10
N THR A 69 -5.82 4.09 -21.48
CA THR A 69 -4.85 4.02 -20.39
C THR A 69 -5.32 4.84 -19.21
N LYS A 70 -5.09 4.34 -17.99
CA LYS A 70 -5.49 5.04 -16.78
C LYS A 70 -4.53 4.78 -15.64
N PHE A 71 -4.32 5.80 -14.83
CA PHE A 71 -3.56 5.75 -13.60
C PHE A 71 -4.40 6.33 -12.47
N LYS A 72 -4.31 5.73 -11.30
CA LYS A 72 -4.83 6.26 -10.04
C LYS A 72 -3.81 5.95 -8.95
N PRO A 73 -3.42 6.91 -8.10
CA PRO A 73 -2.49 6.66 -7.01
C PRO A 73 -2.98 5.55 -6.07
N VAL A 74 -2.09 4.61 -5.77
CA VAL A 74 -2.32 3.50 -4.83
C VAL A 74 -1.05 3.34 -3.99
N PHE A 75 -1.23 3.05 -2.71
CA PHE A 75 -0.13 2.93 -1.77
C PHE A 75 -0.28 1.72 -0.86
N VAL A 76 0.84 1.23 -0.36
CA VAL A 76 0.94 0.39 0.83
C VAL A 76 1.36 1.26 2.00
N ASN A 77 0.61 1.22 3.09
CA ASN A 77 0.97 1.85 4.35
C ASN A 77 1.62 0.80 5.26
N ILE A 78 2.79 1.14 5.81
CA ILE A 78 3.46 0.38 6.86
C ILE A 78 3.30 1.19 8.14
N TYR A 79 2.42 0.75 9.03
CA TYR A 79 2.18 1.40 10.30
C TYR A 79 3.22 0.96 11.32
N LEU A 80 3.85 1.93 11.96
CA LEU A 80 4.88 1.70 12.96
C LEU A 80 4.29 1.80 14.37
N ASP A 81 5.05 1.31 15.34
CA ASP A 81 4.82 1.44 16.78
C ASP A 81 3.47 0.91 17.24
N ALA A 82 3.42 -0.34 17.68
CA ALA A 82 2.17 -0.96 18.15
C ALA A 82 1.56 -0.27 19.38
N ASN A 83 2.35 0.50 20.14
CA ASN A 83 1.89 1.15 21.37
C ASN A 83 1.21 2.50 21.10
N GLU A 84 1.46 3.10 19.93
CA GLU A 84 0.75 4.32 19.53
C GLU A 84 -0.62 4.00 18.93
N PRO A 85 -1.73 4.45 19.55
CA PRO A 85 -3.07 4.17 19.04
C PRO A 85 -3.30 4.93 17.73
N GLU A 86 -4.04 4.34 16.80
CA GLU A 86 -4.38 5.00 15.52
C GLU A 86 -5.32 6.19 15.71
N PHE A 87 -6.12 6.18 16.77
CA PHE A 87 -7.07 7.23 17.08
C PHE A 87 -6.97 7.63 18.54
N ILE A 88 -7.09 8.94 18.77
CA ILE A 88 -7.23 9.53 20.10
C ILE A 88 -8.60 10.20 20.22
N ARG A 89 -8.95 10.67 21.42
CA ARG A 89 -10.12 11.52 21.63
C ARG A 89 -9.68 12.96 21.80
N ASP A 90 -10.37 13.88 21.12
CA ASP A 90 -10.18 15.31 21.35
C ASP A 90 -10.77 15.75 22.71
N SER A 91 -10.65 17.04 23.03
CA SER A 91 -11.19 17.61 24.27
C SER A 91 -12.72 17.52 24.41
N LYS A 92 -13.43 17.18 23.33
CA LYS A 92 -14.88 16.95 23.28
C LYS A 92 -15.23 15.46 23.28
N GLY A 93 -14.24 14.57 23.39
CA GLY A 93 -14.42 13.13 23.36
C GLY A 93 -14.59 12.54 21.95
N VAL A 94 -14.43 13.34 20.88
CA VAL A 94 -14.58 12.89 19.49
C VAL A 94 -13.35 12.09 19.07
N ARG A 95 -13.56 10.93 18.44
CA ARG A 95 -12.49 10.08 17.90
C ARG A 95 -11.86 10.77 16.69
N ILE A 96 -10.59 11.10 16.78
CA ILE A 96 -9.79 11.73 15.71
C ILE A 96 -8.53 10.92 15.42
N PRO A 97 -7.95 11.01 14.21
CA PRO A 97 -6.67 10.37 13.91
C PRO A 97 -5.56 10.85 14.84
N ASN A 98 -4.73 9.92 15.33
CA ASN A 98 -3.55 10.26 16.12
C ASN A 98 -2.44 10.77 15.18
N GLY A 99 -2.08 12.04 15.28
CA GLY A 99 -1.00 12.63 14.50
C GLY A 99 0.38 12.04 14.79
N ASN A 100 0.55 11.42 15.97
CA ASN A 100 1.80 10.75 16.35
C ASN A 100 1.92 9.34 15.75
N LYS A 101 0.85 8.79 15.17
CA LYS A 101 0.89 7.46 14.57
C LYS A 101 1.73 7.51 13.29
N ASN A 102 2.99 7.10 13.42
CA ASN A 102 3.93 7.08 12.32
C ASN A 102 3.59 5.98 11.31
N LYS A 103 3.73 6.31 10.02
CA LYS A 103 3.64 5.34 8.94
C LYS A 103 4.61 5.66 7.83
N ILE A 104 5.06 4.62 7.13
CA ILE A 104 5.77 4.73 5.87
C ILE A 104 4.77 4.46 4.75
N VAL A 105 4.80 5.30 3.72
CA VAL A 105 3.92 5.19 2.56
C VAL A 105 4.75 4.75 1.37
N VAL A 106 4.46 3.55 0.85
CA VAL A 106 5.16 2.95 -0.28
C VAL A 106 4.23 2.96 -1.50
N PRO A 107 4.50 3.75 -2.55
CA PRO A 107 3.66 3.81 -3.73
C PRO A 107 3.69 2.52 -4.55
N ILE A 108 2.57 2.25 -5.21
CA ILE A 108 2.47 1.27 -6.29
C ILE A 108 2.48 2.03 -7.61
N ASN A 109 3.57 1.90 -8.36
CA ASN A 109 3.78 2.55 -9.64
C ASN A 109 3.29 1.65 -10.77
N TYR A 110 2.31 2.13 -11.54
CA TYR A 110 1.75 1.40 -12.67
C TYR A 110 1.10 2.35 -13.68
N LEU A 111 0.86 1.85 -14.89
CA LEU A 111 -0.09 2.41 -15.85
C LEU A 111 -0.95 1.27 -16.38
N ALA A 112 -2.26 1.30 -16.09
CA ALA A 112 -3.19 0.29 -16.57
C ALA A 112 -3.54 0.56 -18.04
N VAL A 113 -3.56 -0.50 -18.85
CA VAL A 113 -3.87 -0.45 -20.28
C VAL A 113 -5.03 -1.40 -20.57
N GLY A 114 -6.07 -0.90 -21.24
CA GLY A 114 -7.18 -1.73 -21.73
C GLY A 114 -6.76 -2.55 -22.94
N LYS A 115 -7.17 -3.82 -22.97
CA LYS A 115 -6.83 -4.80 -24.02
C LYS A 115 -8.05 -5.13 -24.86
#